data_AF-A0A383BC30-F1
#
_entry.id   AF-A0A383BC30-F1
#
_cell.length_a   1.000
_cell.length_b   1.000
_cell.length_c   1.000
_cell.angle_alpha   90.00
_cell.angle_beta   90.00
_cell.angle_gamma   90.00
#
_symmetry.space_group_name_H-M   'P 1'
#
loop_
_entity.id
_entity.type
_entity.pdbx_description
1 polymer ?
#
loop_
_entity_poly.entity_id
_entity_poly.type
_entity_poly.pdbx_seq_one_letter_code
_entity_poly.pdbx_strand_id
1 'polypeptide(L)'
;VKVFYNTEYVAPAHAFETTRKSGQVAEAVAAGRVPGAELADPQGVVALCEELIAQVHDPDYIKALKTGEPSYLAESQGFSWDPGIWSMAVNSTAGVLAAAEVAVTTGRP
;
A
#
# COMPACT_ATOMS: atom_id res chain seq x y z
N VAL A 1 4.46 1.60 -19.00
CA VAL A 1 3.49 1.20 -17.96
C VAL A 1 3.94 1.83 -16.66
N LYS A 2 3.02 2.48 -15.93
CA LYS A 2 3.38 3.09 -14.64
C LYS A 2 3.25 2.06 -13.53
N VAL A 3 4.25 1.98 -12.68
CA VAL A 3 4.27 1.12 -11.49
C VAL A 3 4.25 2.04 -10.28
N PHE A 4 3.20 1.95 -9.46
CA PHE A 4 3.03 2.86 -8.34
C PHE A 4 3.62 2.28 -7.05
N TYR A 5 4.55 3.01 -6.45
CA TYR A 5 5.26 2.59 -5.24
C TYR A 5 5.84 3.79 -4.49
N ASN A 6 5.84 3.72 -3.16
CA ASN A 6 6.68 4.53 -2.29
C ASN A 6 7.15 3.69 -1.08
N THR A 7 8.06 4.23 -0.28
CA THR A 7 8.67 3.50 0.85
C THR A 7 7.70 3.19 1.98
N GLU A 8 6.58 3.90 2.08
CA GLU A 8 5.55 3.63 3.09
C GLU A 8 4.83 2.30 2.83
N TYR A 9 4.86 1.77 1.59
CA TYR A 9 4.37 0.43 1.28
C TYR A 9 5.23 -0.69 1.94
N VAL A 10 6.37 -0.36 2.52
CA VAL A 10 7.18 -1.31 3.31
C VAL A 10 7.45 -0.80 4.73
N ALA A 11 6.63 0.13 5.22
CA ALA A 11 6.73 0.73 6.56
C ALA A 11 6.73 -0.26 7.75
N PRO A 12 6.03 -1.41 7.71
CA PRO A 12 5.93 -2.30 8.87
C PRO A 12 7.30 -2.72 9.36
N ALA A 13 7.54 -2.66 10.67
CA ALA A 13 8.82 -3.11 11.24
C ALA A 13 8.95 -4.64 11.17
N HIS A 14 7.82 -5.34 11.25
CA HIS A 14 7.79 -6.79 11.10
C HIS A 14 8.31 -7.18 9.71
N ALA A 15 9.42 -7.93 9.69
CA ALA A 15 10.03 -8.42 8.46
C ALA A 15 9.33 -9.72 8.04
N PHE A 16 8.35 -9.59 7.16
CA PHE A 16 7.69 -10.70 6.50
C PHE A 16 7.80 -10.51 4.98
N GLU A 17 7.65 -11.59 4.21
CA GLU A 17 7.84 -11.52 2.76
C GLU A 17 6.95 -10.44 2.13
N THR A 18 5.67 -10.40 2.54
CA THR A 18 4.68 -9.44 2.01
C THR A 18 4.98 -7.98 2.38
N THR A 19 5.72 -7.72 3.47
CA THR A 19 6.06 -6.36 3.93
C THR A 19 7.40 -5.86 3.37
N ARG A 20 8.11 -6.68 2.56
CA ARG A 20 9.46 -6.36 2.06
C ARG A 20 9.62 -6.50 0.55
N LYS A 21 8.99 -7.51 -0.07
CA LYS A 21 9.24 -7.84 -1.48
C LYS A 21 8.93 -6.67 -2.43
N SER A 22 7.93 -5.85 -2.11
CA SER A 22 7.56 -4.70 -2.94
C SER A 22 8.70 -3.71 -3.10
N GLY A 23 9.53 -3.51 -2.06
CA GLY A 23 10.73 -2.67 -2.15
C GLY A 23 11.77 -3.25 -3.11
N GLN A 24 12.03 -4.56 -3.04
CA GLN A 24 12.97 -5.24 -3.95
C GLN A 24 12.47 -5.21 -5.41
N VAL A 25 11.16 -5.33 -5.61
CA VAL A 25 10.54 -5.20 -6.94
C VAL A 25 10.70 -3.76 -7.46
N ALA A 26 10.44 -2.76 -6.62
CA ALA A 26 10.62 -1.37 -7.00
C ALA A 26 12.08 -1.06 -7.36
N GLU A 27 13.04 -1.54 -6.57
CA GLU A 27 14.48 -1.45 -6.89
C GLU A 27 14.82 -2.10 -8.24
N ALA A 28 14.26 -3.28 -8.52
CA ALA A 28 14.46 -3.95 -9.81
C ALA A 28 13.89 -3.14 -10.99
N VAL A 29 12.71 -2.52 -10.82
CA VAL A 29 12.11 -1.64 -11.84
C VAL A 29 12.98 -0.38 -12.04
N ALA A 30 13.40 0.28 -10.96
CA ALA A 30 14.28 1.44 -11.01
C ALA A 30 15.64 1.13 -11.66
N ALA A 31 16.16 -0.07 -11.44
CA ALA A 31 17.37 -0.58 -12.09
C ALA A 31 17.18 -0.99 -13.57
N GLY A 32 16.00 -0.75 -14.15
CA GLY A 32 15.71 -1.03 -15.55
C GLY A 32 15.55 -2.52 -15.88
N ARG A 33 15.37 -3.39 -14.88
CA ARG A 33 15.18 -4.84 -15.10
C ARG A 33 13.84 -5.17 -15.74
N VAL A 34 12.92 -4.21 -15.81
CA VAL A 34 11.62 -4.31 -16.50
C VAL A 34 11.54 -3.20 -17.55
N PRO A 35 11.92 -3.47 -18.81
CA PRO A 35 11.90 -2.46 -19.87
C PRO A 35 10.52 -1.84 -20.08
N GLY A 36 10.45 -0.51 -20.16
CA GLY A 36 9.21 0.24 -20.38
C GLY A 36 8.31 0.40 -19.15
N ALA A 37 8.74 -0.08 -17.97
CA ALA A 37 8.14 0.24 -16.69
C ALA A 37 8.82 1.46 -16.07
N GLU A 38 8.03 2.34 -15.46
CA GLU A 38 8.50 3.53 -14.75
C GLU A 38 7.86 3.57 -13.36
N LEU A 39 8.65 3.84 -12.33
CA LEU A 39 8.11 4.05 -10.98
C LEU A 39 7.45 5.42 -10.88
N ALA A 40 6.26 5.45 -10.28
CA ALA A 40 5.53 6.67 -9.94
C ALA A 40 5.11 6.63 -8.47
N ASP A 41 5.19 7.77 -7.80
CA ASP A 41 4.77 7.88 -6.40
C ASP A 41 3.24 8.13 -6.33
N PRO A 42 2.45 7.30 -5.61
CA PRO A 42 1.02 7.53 -5.42
C PRO A 42 0.69 8.62 -4.39
N GLN A 43 1.67 9.35 -3.85
CA GLN A 43 1.48 10.35 -2.77
C GLN A 43 0.29 11.30 -2.99
N GLY A 44 0.02 11.71 -4.23
CA GLY A 44 -1.08 12.61 -4.57
C GLY A 44 -2.49 12.06 -4.31
N VAL A 45 -2.65 10.75 -4.15
CA VAL A 45 -3.96 10.09 -3.92
C VAL A 45 -4.05 9.39 -2.55
N VAL A 46 -3.01 9.47 -1.72
CA VAL A 46 -2.97 8.82 -0.40
C VAL A 46 -4.08 9.31 0.52
N ALA A 47 -4.29 10.62 0.63
CA ALA A 47 -5.34 11.18 1.48
C ALA A 47 -6.75 10.71 1.06
N LEU A 48 -7.04 10.76 -0.25
CA LEU A 48 -8.29 10.22 -0.80
C LEU A 48 -8.42 8.72 -0.52
N CYS A 49 -7.32 7.97 -0.61
CA CYS A 49 -7.31 6.54 -0.32
C CYS A 49 -7.67 6.26 1.14
N GLU A 50 -7.15 7.02 2.10
CA GLU A 50 -7.54 6.89 3.51
C GLU A 50 -9.05 7.13 3.71
N GLU A 51 -9.60 8.16 3.07
CA GLU A 51 -11.04 8.48 3.12
C GLU A 51 -11.89 7.36 2.51
N LEU A 52 -11.46 6.77 1.40
CA LEU A 52 -12.16 5.66 0.74
C LEU A 52 -12.09 4.36 1.56
N ILE A 53 -10.93 4.06 2.14
CA ILE A 53 -10.76 2.92 3.04
C ILE A 53 -11.72 3.04 4.22
N ALA A 54 -11.86 4.23 4.81
CA ALA A 54 -12.77 4.49 5.92
C ALA A 54 -14.27 4.37 5.54
N GLN A 55 -14.61 4.51 4.26
CA GLN A 55 -15.99 4.34 3.77
C GLN A 55 -16.37 2.87 3.51
N VAL A 56 -15.38 2.01 3.25
CA VAL A 56 -15.60 0.60 2.86
C VAL A 56 -15.52 -0.33 4.07
N HIS A 57 -14.62 -0.04 5.01
CA HIS A 57 -14.36 -0.93 6.13
C HIS A 57 -15.09 -0.52 7.41
N ASP A 58 -15.30 -1.50 8.28
CA ASP A 58 -15.84 -1.28 9.61
C ASP A 58 -14.95 -0.30 10.41
N PRO A 59 -15.52 0.74 11.06
CA PRO A 59 -14.74 1.70 11.84
C PRO A 59 -13.91 1.07 12.96
N ASP A 60 -14.38 -0.01 13.58
CA ASP A 60 -13.66 -0.70 14.65
C ASP A 60 -12.44 -1.45 14.08
N TYR A 61 -12.55 -1.98 12.86
CA TYR A 61 -11.42 -2.57 12.14
C TYR A 61 -10.35 -1.52 11.80
N ILE A 62 -10.77 -0.37 11.28
CA ILE A 62 -9.85 0.74 10.98
C ILE A 62 -9.15 1.24 12.25
N LYS A 63 -9.90 1.37 13.35
CA LYS A 63 -9.33 1.74 14.65
C LYS A 63 -8.29 0.70 15.09
N ALA A 64 -8.61 -0.59 15.03
CA ALA A 64 -7.69 -1.64 15.42
C ALA A 64 -6.40 -1.63 14.60
N LEU A 65 -6.47 -1.45 13.29
CA LEU A 65 -5.26 -1.33 12.45
C LEU A 65 -4.41 -0.10 12.79
N LYS A 66 -5.03 1.02 13.18
CA LYS A 66 -4.34 2.25 13.57
C LYS A 66 -3.73 2.19 14.96
N THR A 67 -4.35 1.47 15.90
CA THR A 67 -3.98 1.52 17.32
C THR A 67 -3.41 0.22 17.88
N GLY A 68 -3.54 -0.89 17.15
CA GLY A 68 -3.20 -2.23 17.64
C GLY A 68 -4.26 -2.88 18.52
N GLU A 69 -5.43 -2.24 18.69
CA GLU A 69 -6.42 -2.66 19.69
C GLU A 69 -7.87 -2.65 19.15
N PRO A 70 -8.64 -3.74 19.32
CA PRO A 70 -8.24 -4.97 20.00
C PRO A 70 -7.28 -5.83 19.16
N SER A 71 -6.31 -6.48 19.81
CA SER A 71 -5.26 -7.26 19.13
C SER A 71 -5.77 -8.33 18.16
N TYR A 72 -6.85 -9.05 18.51
CA TYR A 72 -7.42 -10.07 17.63
C TYR A 72 -7.86 -9.52 16.27
N LEU A 73 -8.19 -8.22 16.21
CA LEU A 73 -8.61 -7.54 15.00
C LEU A 73 -7.41 -6.91 14.28
N ALA A 74 -6.50 -6.31 15.04
CA ALA A 74 -5.26 -5.71 14.55
C ALA A 74 -4.25 -6.72 13.97
N GLU A 75 -4.37 -7.99 14.36
CA GLU A 75 -3.51 -9.11 13.93
C GLU A 75 -4.25 -10.15 13.08
N SER A 76 -5.49 -9.85 12.65
CA SER A 76 -6.34 -10.76 11.88
C SER A 76 -5.74 -11.20 10.53
N GLN A 77 -4.77 -10.44 10.01
CA GLN A 77 -3.96 -10.75 8.83
C GLN A 77 -2.92 -11.86 9.05
N GLY A 78 -2.70 -12.32 10.29
CA GLY A 78 -1.84 -13.46 10.61
C GLY A 78 -0.40 -13.11 11.00
N PHE A 79 -0.10 -11.86 11.33
CA PHE A 79 1.17 -11.45 11.93
C PHE A 79 0.96 -10.38 13.01
N SER A 80 1.94 -10.25 13.90
CA SER A 80 1.88 -9.30 15.01
C SER A 80 1.69 -7.87 14.52
N TRP A 81 0.88 -7.11 15.25
CA TRP A 81 0.63 -5.73 14.89
C TRP A 81 1.89 -4.87 15.03
N ASP A 82 2.05 -3.91 14.13
CA ASP A 82 3.03 -2.84 14.28
C ASP A 82 2.51 -1.51 13.69
N PRO A 83 3.04 -0.35 14.13
CA PRO A 83 2.54 0.96 13.72
C PRO A 83 2.60 1.23 12.21
N GLY A 84 3.48 0.54 11.47
CA GLY A 84 3.63 0.69 10.03
C GLY A 84 2.58 -0.05 9.21
N ILE A 85 1.76 -0.93 9.82
CA ILE A 85 0.72 -1.69 9.11
C ILE A 85 -0.31 -0.76 8.46
N TRP A 86 -0.75 0.28 9.18
CA TRP A 86 -1.69 1.25 8.61
C TRP A 86 -1.06 1.97 7.40
N SER A 87 0.16 2.49 7.56
CA SER A 87 0.88 3.17 6.48
C SER A 87 1.04 2.27 5.26
N MET A 88 1.41 0.99 5.45
CA MET A 88 1.51 0.02 4.38
C MET A 88 0.20 -0.15 3.63
N ALA A 89 -0.89 -0.42 4.36
CA ALA A 89 -2.18 -0.73 3.76
C ALA A 89 -2.73 0.45 2.96
N VAL A 90 -2.55 1.67 3.46
CA VAL A 90 -2.95 2.89 2.75
C VAL A 90 -2.12 3.07 1.49
N ASN A 91 -0.79 2.99 1.58
CA ASN A 91 0.09 3.27 0.44
C ASN A 91 0.05 2.17 -0.62
N SER A 92 -0.14 0.91 -0.23
CA SER A 92 -0.40 -0.18 -1.16
C SER A 92 -1.68 0.04 -1.97
N THR A 93 -2.74 0.45 -1.27
CA THR A 93 -4.06 0.69 -1.87
C THR A 93 -4.06 1.96 -2.72
N ALA A 94 -3.33 2.99 -2.30
CA ALA A 94 -3.12 4.21 -3.07
C ALA A 94 -2.43 3.91 -4.42
N GLY A 95 -1.46 2.99 -4.43
CA GLY A 95 -0.85 2.51 -5.66
C GLY A 95 -1.84 1.84 -6.61
N VAL A 96 -2.76 1.02 -6.08
CA VAL A 96 -3.85 0.41 -6.86
C VAL A 96 -4.80 1.46 -7.41
N LEU A 97 -5.20 2.43 -6.58
CA LEU A 97 -6.11 3.52 -6.99
C LEU A 97 -5.49 4.36 -8.11
N ALA A 98 -4.22 4.73 -7.99
CA ALA A 98 -3.50 5.49 -9.01
C ALA A 98 -3.37 4.71 -10.33
N ALA A 99 -3.10 3.41 -10.25
CA ALA A 99 -3.05 2.54 -11.43
C ALA A 99 -4.42 2.44 -12.13
N ALA A 100 -5.49 2.26 -11.36
CA ALA A 100 -6.85 2.20 -11.88
C ALA A 100 -7.25 3.51 -12.57
N GLU A 101 -6.93 4.67 -11.96
CA GLU A 101 -7.18 5.99 -12.55
C GLU A 101 -6.44 6.15 -13.89
N VAL A 102 -5.17 5.77 -13.97
CA VAL A 102 -4.41 5.80 -15.25
C VAL A 102 -5.04 4.89 -16.29
N ALA A 103 -5.45 3.69 -15.91
CA ALA A 103 -6.07 2.73 -16.82
C ALA A 103 -7.39 3.26 -17.39
N VAL A 104 -8.25 3.83 -16.54
CA VAL A 104 -9.54 4.39 -16.94
C VAL A 104 -9.36 5.63 -17.82
N THR A 105 -8.45 6.52 -17.46
CA THR A 105 -8.26 7.80 -18.16
C THR A 105 -7.53 7.66 -19.49
N THR A 106 -6.59 6.71 -19.61
CA THR A 106 -5.74 6.57 -20.80
C THR A 106 -6.11 5.37 -21.67
N GLY A 107 -6.95 4.45 -21.19
CA GLY A 107 -7.23 3.18 -21.85
C GLY A 107 -6.01 2.24 -21.90
N ARG A 108 -4.99 2.49 -21.08
CA ARG A 108 -3.76 1.68 -20.98
C ARG A 108 -3.37 1.52 -19.51
N PRO A 109 -2.93 0.32 -19.10
CA PRO A 109 -2.35 0.11 -17.77
C PRO A 109 -1.00 0.85 -17.59
#